data_AF-A0A954QI76-F1
#
_entry.id   AF-A0A954QI76-F1
#
_cell.length_a   1.000
_cell.length_b   1.000
_cell.length_c   1.000
_cell.angle_alpha   90.00
_cell.angle_beta   90.00
_cell.angle_gamma   90.00
#
_symmetry.space_group_name_H-M   'P 1'
#
loop_
_entity.id
_entity.type
_entity.pdbx_description
1 polymer ?
#
loop_
_entity_poly.entity_id
_entity_poly.type
_entity_poly.pdbx_seq_one_letter_code
_entity_poly.pdbx_strand_id
1 'polypeptide(L)'
;LLAATGMMLWRSQTRPLSRLLYAQAIGFAIACMAQKKAYSYHVYPLRATLCFLLLALALDFAGERIANLRGRKLAAVGILGLFLLTTSLSRGFAWYSLHGQLLAGEGYERVDSKVPTRLTPYQVQTQLIALLNRYSSDDRFLALSTHPHPGFPTALYVAPDWCSHTNSRIFLPAIAKLRELHDDSLADQLSLAEQLERKLTLDDLRQQPAVVLLDAAPIKHALGRMPFDMLSFYLEEQQFAAEWSRYREAAPIGPYRVFVRQSDDTIARRN
;
A
#
# COMPACT_ATOMS: atom_id res chain seq x y z
N LEU A 1 14.12 19.48 18.11
CA LEU A 1 14.12 20.28 16.86
C LEU A 1 12.79 21.02 16.66
N LEU A 2 11.65 20.33 16.59
CA LEU A 2 10.33 20.97 16.41
C LEU A 2 10.08 22.11 17.41
N ALA A 3 10.32 21.92 18.71
CA ALA A 3 10.12 22.97 19.72
C ALA A 3 10.99 24.23 19.49
N ALA A 4 12.23 24.05 19.02
CA ALA A 4 13.13 25.17 18.70
C ALA A 4 12.63 25.93 17.46
N THR A 5 12.17 25.20 16.42
CA THR A 5 11.55 25.79 15.24
C THR A 5 10.26 26.55 15.59
N GLY A 6 9.44 26.01 16.49
CA GLY A 6 8.22 26.67 16.97
C GLY A 6 8.49 27.96 17.72
N MET A 7 9.46 27.97 18.64
CA MET A 7 9.88 29.20 19.33
C MET A 7 10.40 30.25 18.36
N MET A 8 11.14 29.85 17.33
CA MET A 8 11.64 30.78 16.30
C MET A 8 10.49 31.36 15.46
N LEU A 9 9.54 30.53 15.04
CA LEU A 9 8.36 30.96 14.27
C LEU A 9 7.41 31.86 15.09
N TRP A 10 7.28 31.60 16.38
CA TRP A 10 6.41 32.39 17.26
C TRP A 10 7.02 33.75 17.60
N ARG A 11 8.34 33.82 17.78
CA ARG A 11 9.05 35.07 18.09
C ARG A 11 9.33 35.94 16.86
N SER A 12 9.41 35.34 15.67
CA SER A 12 9.56 36.08 14.43
C SER A 12 8.21 36.63 13.96
N GLN A 13 8.20 37.79 13.32
CA GLN A 13 7.04 38.31 12.57
C GLN A 13 6.79 37.50 11.27
N THR A 14 7.02 36.19 11.32
CA THR A 14 6.79 35.31 10.17
C THR A 14 5.34 35.34 9.73
N ARG A 15 5.15 35.11 8.44
CA ARG A 15 3.82 35.15 7.82
C ARG A 15 2.89 34.11 8.46
N PRO A 16 1.57 34.41 8.54
CA PRO A 16 0.57 33.48 9.07
C PRO A 16 0.65 32.06 8.47
N LEU A 17 1.03 31.94 7.19
CA LEU A 17 1.19 30.67 6.48
C LEU A 17 2.24 29.75 7.14
N SER A 18 3.42 30.27 7.49
CA SER A 18 4.50 29.49 8.11
C SER A 18 4.08 28.94 9.49
N ARG A 19 3.29 29.72 10.25
CA ARG A 19 2.73 29.28 11.53
C ARG A 19 1.69 28.17 11.35
N LEU A 20 0.81 28.31 10.36
CA LEU A 20 -0.19 27.29 10.03
C LEU A 20 0.46 25.97 9.60
N LEU A 21 1.42 26.01 8.68
CA LEU A 21 2.16 24.81 8.22
C LEU A 21 2.90 24.13 9.37
N TYR A 22 3.49 24.90 10.28
CA TYR A 22 4.13 24.34 11.46
C TYR A 22 3.14 23.65 12.41
N ALA A 23 1.99 24.28 12.68
CA ALA A 23 0.93 23.66 13.48
C ALA A 23 0.40 22.37 12.84
N GLN A 24 0.19 22.37 11.51
CA GLN A 24 -0.20 21.18 10.75
C GLN A 24 0.86 20.07 10.85
N ALA A 25 2.15 20.40 10.71
CA ALA A 25 3.23 19.43 10.84
C ALA A 25 3.26 18.80 12.25
N ILE A 26 3.05 19.59 13.31
CA ILE A 26 2.90 19.03 14.66
C ILE A 26 1.68 18.11 14.73
N GLY A 27 0.53 18.53 14.21
CA GLY A 27 -0.70 17.74 14.20
C GLY A 27 -0.50 16.39 13.53
N PHE A 28 0.12 16.36 12.33
CA PHE A 28 0.42 15.13 11.63
C PHE A 28 1.47 14.27 12.36
N ALA A 29 2.46 14.88 13.00
CA ALA A 29 3.44 14.13 13.81
C ALA A 29 2.77 13.45 15.02
N ILE A 30 1.91 14.18 15.74
CA ILE A 30 1.13 13.62 16.85
C ILE A 30 0.22 12.50 16.34
N ALA A 31 -0.49 12.72 15.23
CA ALA A 31 -1.35 11.69 14.64
C ALA A 31 -0.55 10.43 14.28
N CYS A 32 0.62 10.56 13.64
CA CYS A 32 1.50 9.45 13.33
C CYS A 32 1.90 8.66 14.59
N MET A 33 2.29 9.37 15.66
CA MET A 33 2.67 8.74 16.93
C MET A 33 1.48 8.07 17.63
N ALA A 34 0.34 8.74 17.65
CA ALA A 34 -0.88 8.27 18.34
C ALA A 34 -1.50 7.06 17.67
N GLN A 35 -1.42 6.96 16.34
CA GLN A 35 -1.97 5.84 15.58
C GLN A 35 -1.30 4.50 15.93
N LYS A 36 -0.07 4.49 16.44
CA LYS A 36 0.72 3.28 16.74
C LYS A 36 0.76 2.27 15.57
N LYS A 37 0.54 2.76 14.35
CA LYS A 37 0.54 1.97 13.11
C LYS A 37 1.77 2.35 12.30
N ALA A 38 2.56 1.35 11.93
CA ALA A 38 3.85 1.53 11.27
C ALA A 38 3.75 1.71 9.73
N TYR A 39 2.60 2.11 9.20
CA TYR A 39 2.47 2.24 7.75
C TYR A 39 3.15 3.52 7.25
N SER A 40 4.04 3.36 6.27
CA SER A 40 4.85 4.45 5.69
C SER A 40 4.05 5.59 5.11
N TYR A 41 2.83 5.31 4.62
CA TYR A 41 2.01 6.34 4.03
C TYR A 41 1.44 7.34 5.05
N HIS A 42 1.33 6.98 6.33
CA HIS A 42 0.86 7.92 7.37
C HIS A 42 1.84 9.08 7.59
N VAL A 43 3.12 8.91 7.21
CA VAL A 43 4.14 9.95 7.33
C VAL A 43 4.16 10.91 6.13
N TYR A 44 3.47 10.59 5.03
CA TYR A 44 3.46 11.47 3.85
C TYR A 44 2.91 12.87 4.15
N PRO A 45 1.76 13.05 4.83
CA PRO A 45 1.25 14.38 5.14
C PRO A 45 2.23 15.20 5.99
N LEU A 46 2.87 14.57 6.98
CA LEU A 46 3.92 15.20 7.78
C LEU A 46 5.07 15.68 6.88
N ARG A 47 5.61 14.82 6.01
CA ARG A 47 6.72 15.16 5.11
C ARG A 47 6.35 16.29 4.17
N ALA A 48 5.21 16.18 3.49
CA ALA A 48 4.74 17.20 2.56
C ALA A 48 4.62 18.56 3.26
N THR A 49 4.02 18.58 4.45
CA THR A 49 3.86 19.81 5.25
C THR A 49 5.20 20.39 5.69
N LEU A 50 6.17 19.55 6.10
CA LEU A 50 7.52 20.01 6.44
C LEU A 50 8.27 20.58 5.21
N CYS A 51 8.10 19.99 4.03
CA CYS A 51 8.64 20.53 2.78
C CYS A 51 8.04 21.88 2.42
N PHE A 52 6.72 22.04 2.55
CA PHE A 52 6.07 23.34 2.33
C PHE A 52 6.49 24.38 3.37
N LEU A 53 6.66 23.98 4.63
CA LEU A 53 7.18 24.86 5.67
C LEU A 53 8.60 25.33 5.35
N LEU A 54 9.47 24.40 4.91
CA LEU A 54 10.83 24.73 4.45
C LEU A 54 10.81 25.74 3.31
N LEU A 55 9.96 25.52 2.31
CA LEU A 55 9.81 26.40 1.16
C LEU A 55 9.30 27.79 1.59
N ALA A 56 8.27 27.84 2.44
CA ALA A 56 7.72 29.10 2.95
C ALA A 56 8.78 29.91 3.71
N LEU A 57 9.57 29.25 4.56
CA LEU A 57 10.67 29.90 5.28
C LEU A 57 11.79 30.38 4.35
N ALA A 58 12.11 29.61 3.31
CA ALA A 58 13.10 30.00 2.30
C ALA A 58 12.62 31.21 1.48
N LEU A 59 11.31 31.28 1.16
CA LEU A 59 10.72 32.40 0.45
C LEU A 59 10.63 33.66 1.32
N ASP A 60 10.23 33.52 2.58
CA ASP A 60 10.27 34.62 3.56
C ASP A 60 11.72 35.14 3.69
N PHE A 61 12.70 34.25 3.71
CA PHE A 61 14.12 34.58 3.75
C PHE A 61 14.61 35.31 2.50
N ALA A 62 14.19 34.88 1.32
CA ALA A 62 14.56 35.50 0.06
C ALA A 62 13.86 36.86 -0.17
N GLY A 63 12.62 37.00 0.33
CA GLY A 63 11.81 38.20 0.18
C GLY A 63 12.13 39.30 1.19
N GLU A 64 12.56 38.96 2.40
CA GLU A 64 13.01 39.96 3.36
C GLU A 64 14.42 40.46 2.99
N ARG A 65 14.57 41.79 2.91
CA ARG A 65 15.87 42.45 3.08
C ARG A 65 16.34 42.21 4.53
N ILE A 66 16.74 40.98 4.86
CA ILE A 66 17.44 40.69 6.12
C ILE A 66 18.78 41.41 5.99
N ALA A 67 18.81 42.66 6.43
CA ALA A 67 19.95 43.56 6.33
C ALA A 67 21.11 43.10 7.23
N ASN A 68 20.85 42.16 8.14
CA ASN A 68 21.82 41.73 9.13
C ASN A 68 22.25 40.27 8.92
N LEU A 69 23.54 40.06 8.66
CA LEU A 69 24.19 38.77 8.39
C LEU A 69 23.88 37.69 9.46
N ARG A 70 23.64 38.08 10.72
CA ARG A 70 23.30 37.16 11.80
C ARG A 70 21.94 36.47 11.59
N GLY A 71 20.92 37.20 11.14
CA GLY A 71 19.61 36.62 10.81
C GLY A 71 19.71 35.62 9.66
N ARG A 72 20.58 35.91 8.68
CA ARG A 72 20.88 35.02 7.55
C ARG A 72 21.51 33.71 7.95
N LYS A 73 22.49 33.74 8.84
CA LYS A 73 23.15 32.54 9.34
C LYS A 73 22.19 31.66 10.15
N LEU A 74 21.39 32.25 11.04
CA LEU A 74 20.43 31.49 11.86
C LEU A 74 19.32 30.84 11.00
N ALA A 75 18.79 31.56 10.01
CA ALA A 75 17.79 31.01 9.09
C ALA A 75 18.36 29.86 8.25
N ALA A 76 19.57 30.02 7.69
CA ALA A 76 20.24 28.97 6.92
C ALA A 76 20.48 27.71 7.77
N VAL A 77 20.93 27.87 9.02
CA VAL A 77 21.07 26.76 9.97
C VAL A 77 19.72 26.09 10.27
N GLY A 78 18.65 26.87 10.39
CA GLY A 78 17.29 26.35 10.57
C GLY A 78 16.79 25.53 9.38
N ILE A 79 16.98 26.05 8.15
CA ILE A 79 16.64 25.34 6.91
C ILE A 79 17.44 24.06 6.79
N LEU A 80 18.76 24.11 7.01
CA LEU A 80 19.62 22.93 6.98
C LEU A 80 19.21 21.91 8.04
N GLY A 81 18.94 22.35 9.28
CA GLY A 81 18.49 21.48 10.35
C GLY A 81 17.16 20.79 10.05
N LEU A 82 16.23 21.52 9.43
CA LEU A 82 14.93 20.97 9.03
C LEU A 82 15.05 20.04 7.81
N PHE A 83 15.91 20.35 6.85
CA PHE A 83 16.28 19.44 5.75
C PHE A 83 16.88 18.13 6.29
N LEU A 84 17.88 18.23 7.18
CA LEU A 84 18.48 17.06 7.83
C LEU A 84 17.44 16.28 8.64
N LEU A 85 16.52 16.95 9.34
CA LEU A 85 15.42 16.28 10.04
C LEU A 85 14.51 15.51 9.08
N THR A 86 14.07 16.12 7.97
CA THR A 86 13.22 15.43 6.99
C THR A 86 13.93 14.21 6.37
N THR A 87 15.23 14.33 6.11
CA THR A 87 16.05 13.24 5.57
C THR A 87 16.25 12.12 6.60
N SER A 88 16.52 12.48 7.86
CA SER A 88 16.69 11.54 8.98
C SER A 88 15.37 10.87 9.36
N LEU A 89 14.24 11.57 9.35
CA LEU A 89 12.91 10.97 9.49
C LEU A 89 12.63 10.04 8.31
N SER A 90 13.13 10.36 7.12
CA SER A 90 12.96 9.48 5.97
C SER A 90 13.75 8.19 6.10
N ARG A 91 14.99 8.26 6.56
CA ARG A 91 15.84 7.11 6.84
C ARG A 91 15.38 6.33 8.07
N GLY A 92 15.01 7.01 9.15
CA GLY A 92 14.51 6.40 10.39
C GLY A 92 13.17 5.72 10.18
N PHE A 93 12.28 6.29 9.36
CA PHE A 93 11.04 5.63 9.00
C PHE A 93 11.26 4.54 7.96
N ALA A 94 12.17 4.69 7.00
CA ALA A 94 12.57 3.58 6.13
C ALA A 94 13.16 2.44 6.96
N TRP A 95 13.98 2.74 7.96
CA TRP A 95 14.52 1.78 8.91
C TRP A 95 13.46 1.18 9.81
N TYR A 96 12.50 1.95 10.34
CA TYR A 96 11.40 1.45 11.17
C TYR A 96 10.33 0.73 10.35
N SER A 97 10.12 1.09 9.09
CA SER A 97 9.29 0.35 8.14
C SER A 97 9.98 -0.94 7.76
N LEU A 98 11.29 -0.92 7.49
CA LEU A 98 12.09 -2.11 7.22
C LEU A 98 12.16 -2.99 8.48
N HIS A 99 12.42 -2.43 9.65
CA HIS A 99 12.42 -3.16 10.93
C HIS A 99 11.03 -3.59 11.35
N GLY A 100 10.01 -2.79 11.10
CA GLY A 100 8.61 -3.15 11.28
C GLY A 100 8.22 -4.26 10.32
N GLN A 101 8.74 -4.27 9.10
CA GLN A 101 8.63 -5.38 8.15
C GLN A 101 9.54 -6.56 8.51
N LEU A 102 10.62 -6.39 9.27
CA LEU A 102 11.46 -7.48 9.76
C LEU A 102 10.90 -8.08 11.06
N LEU A 103 10.29 -7.27 11.93
CA LEU A 103 9.74 -7.64 13.23
C LEU A 103 8.27 -8.08 13.11
N ALA A 104 7.45 -7.38 12.31
CA ALA A 104 6.13 -7.86 11.90
C ALA A 104 6.21 -8.82 10.70
N GLY A 105 7.39 -8.96 10.08
CA GLY A 105 7.62 -9.85 8.94
C GLY A 105 8.81 -10.80 9.14
N GLU A 106 8.63 -11.70 10.12
CA GLU A 106 8.87 -13.12 9.87
C GLU A 106 8.01 -13.68 8.69
N GLY A 107 7.12 -12.85 8.16
CA GLY A 107 6.18 -13.04 7.08
C GLY A 107 6.67 -12.78 5.66
N TYR A 108 6.91 -11.52 5.31
CA TYR A 108 6.93 -11.15 3.89
C TYR A 108 8.33 -11.21 3.24
N GLU A 109 9.42 -11.05 4.01
CA GLU A 109 10.78 -11.02 3.44
C GLU A 109 11.66 -12.22 3.82
N ARG A 110 11.22 -13.07 4.76
CA ARG A 110 12.03 -14.20 5.26
C ARG A 110 11.52 -15.59 4.90
N VAL A 111 10.60 -15.70 3.95
CA VAL A 111 10.32 -17.02 3.37
C VAL A 111 11.50 -17.39 2.49
N ASP A 112 12.15 -18.49 2.89
CA ASP A 112 13.25 -19.18 2.25
C ASP A 112 13.56 -18.69 0.83
N SER A 113 14.68 -17.99 0.73
CA SER A 113 15.36 -17.44 -0.45
C SER A 113 15.63 -18.39 -1.64
N LYS A 114 14.88 -19.49 -1.76
CA LYS A 114 14.90 -20.39 -2.91
C LYS A 114 13.94 -19.96 -4.03
N VAL A 115 13.03 -19.02 -3.79
CA VAL A 115 12.28 -18.36 -4.87
C VAL A 115 13.01 -17.06 -5.21
N PRO A 116 13.71 -16.97 -6.35
CA PRO A 116 14.56 -15.83 -6.70
C PRO A 116 13.71 -14.67 -7.24
N THR A 117 12.72 -14.18 -6.51
CA THR A 117 12.07 -12.92 -6.87
C THR A 117 12.97 -11.78 -6.42
N ARG A 118 13.96 -11.44 -7.25
CA ARG A 118 14.89 -10.31 -7.08
C ARG A 118 14.21 -8.92 -7.14
N LEU A 119 12.89 -8.86 -7.08
CA LEU A 119 12.14 -7.62 -7.26
C LEU A 119 11.90 -6.95 -5.92
N THR A 120 12.30 -5.69 -5.81
CA THR A 120 11.91 -4.82 -4.71
C THR A 120 10.40 -4.53 -4.77
N PRO A 121 9.74 -4.15 -3.65
CA PRO A 121 8.32 -3.78 -3.66
C PRO A 121 7.97 -2.71 -4.70
N TYR A 122 8.86 -1.74 -4.93
CA TYR A 122 8.70 -0.73 -5.98
C TYR A 122 8.74 -1.32 -7.40
N GLN A 123 9.63 -2.28 -7.66
CA GLN A 123 9.69 -2.97 -8.95
C GLN A 123 8.46 -3.83 -9.19
N VAL A 124 7.96 -4.54 -8.17
CA VAL A 124 6.69 -5.28 -8.22
C VAL A 124 5.55 -4.33 -8.59
N GLN A 125 5.40 -3.21 -7.87
CA GLN A 125 4.37 -2.21 -8.14
C GLN A 125 4.45 -1.65 -9.58
N THR A 126 5.66 -1.33 -10.05
CA THR A 126 5.88 -0.80 -11.40
C THR A 126 5.52 -1.84 -12.47
N GLN A 127 5.86 -3.11 -12.26
CA GLN A 127 5.49 -4.19 -13.18
C GLN A 127 3.99 -4.46 -13.18
N LEU A 128 3.32 -4.41 -12.02
CA LEU A 128 1.86 -4.50 -11.95
C LEU A 128 1.18 -3.37 -12.73
N ILE A 129 1.65 -2.13 -12.57
CA ILE A 129 1.13 -0.97 -13.32
C ILE A 129 1.31 -1.17 -14.83
N ALA A 130 2.51 -1.57 -15.26
CA ALA A 130 2.81 -1.81 -16.67
C ALA A 130 1.99 -2.97 -17.26
N LEU A 131 1.79 -4.05 -16.49
CA LEU A 131 0.94 -5.18 -16.87
C LEU A 131 -0.50 -4.71 -17.06
N LEU A 132 -1.09 -4.06 -16.05
CA LEU A 132 -2.48 -3.65 -16.08
C LEU A 132 -2.75 -2.69 -17.24
N ASN A 133 -1.88 -1.69 -17.45
CA ASN A 133 -1.99 -0.76 -18.57
C ASN A 133 -1.74 -1.41 -19.95
N ARG A 134 -1.09 -2.58 -20.01
CA ARG A 134 -0.93 -3.32 -21.27
C ARG A 134 -2.21 -4.03 -21.69
N TYR A 135 -2.98 -4.53 -20.72
CA TYR A 135 -4.24 -5.25 -20.97
C TYR A 135 -5.48 -4.33 -20.85
N SER A 136 -5.30 -3.01 -20.72
CA SER A 136 -6.34 -2.04 -20.33
C SER A 136 -7.12 -1.41 -21.49
N SER A 137 -7.50 -2.15 -22.54
CA SER A 137 -8.20 -1.51 -23.66
C SER A 137 -9.54 -0.84 -23.29
N ASP A 138 -10.17 -1.23 -22.17
CA ASP A 138 -11.16 -0.46 -21.37
C ASP A 138 -11.58 -1.30 -20.13
N ASP A 139 -10.71 -2.21 -19.70
CA ASP A 139 -11.11 -3.34 -18.86
C ASP A 139 -10.84 -3.10 -17.38
N ARG A 140 -11.63 -3.79 -16.57
CA ARG A 140 -11.48 -3.87 -15.12
C ARG A 140 -10.33 -4.81 -14.74
N PHE A 141 -9.82 -4.68 -13.53
CA PHE A 141 -8.95 -5.70 -12.92
C PHE A 141 -9.45 -6.11 -11.54
N LEU A 142 -9.08 -7.32 -11.12
CA LEU A 142 -9.45 -7.89 -9.84
C LEU A 142 -8.18 -8.26 -9.06
N ALA A 143 -8.18 -7.98 -7.76
CA ALA A 143 -7.13 -8.42 -6.84
C ALA A 143 -7.76 -9.32 -5.77
N LEU A 144 -7.28 -10.55 -5.69
CA LEU A 144 -7.65 -11.56 -4.71
C LEU A 144 -6.50 -11.69 -3.70
N SER A 145 -6.60 -10.97 -2.58
CA SER A 145 -5.64 -10.99 -1.48
C SER A 145 -6.36 -10.76 -0.14
N THR A 146 -5.80 -11.26 0.96
CA THR A 146 -6.23 -10.91 2.32
C THR A 146 -5.67 -9.55 2.78
N HIS A 147 -4.82 -8.93 1.97
CA HIS A 147 -4.26 -7.60 2.16
C HIS A 147 -4.79 -6.64 1.07
N PRO A 148 -4.90 -5.31 1.32
CA PRO A 148 -5.34 -4.37 0.28
C PRO A 148 -4.42 -4.33 -0.94
N HIS A 149 -3.13 -4.59 -0.76
CA HIS A 149 -2.18 -4.81 -1.85
C HIS A 149 -2.34 -6.24 -2.41
N PRO A 150 -2.40 -6.45 -3.73
CA PRO A 150 -1.94 -5.54 -4.78
C PRO A 150 -3.02 -4.63 -5.39
N GLY A 151 -4.27 -4.66 -4.94
CA GLY A 151 -5.31 -3.77 -5.46
C GLY A 151 -5.00 -2.30 -5.19
N PHE A 152 -4.70 -1.97 -3.94
CA PHE A 152 -4.26 -0.65 -3.50
C PHE A 152 -2.76 -0.65 -3.11
N PRO A 153 -1.96 0.34 -3.55
CA PRO A 153 -2.37 1.57 -4.25
C PRO A 153 -2.40 1.45 -5.78
N THR A 154 -2.24 0.25 -6.35
CA THR A 154 -2.16 0.06 -7.82
C THR A 154 -3.32 0.71 -8.57
N ALA A 155 -4.55 0.59 -8.07
CA ALA A 155 -5.74 1.21 -8.65
C ALA A 155 -5.65 2.74 -8.83
N LEU A 156 -4.76 3.42 -8.08
CA LEU A 156 -4.55 4.87 -8.22
C LEU A 156 -3.60 5.24 -9.38
N TYR A 157 -2.92 4.26 -9.99
CA TYR A 157 -1.83 4.47 -10.94
C TYR A 157 -2.06 3.80 -12.30
N VAL A 158 -3.23 3.20 -12.52
CA VAL A 158 -3.56 2.45 -13.74
C VAL A 158 -4.87 2.98 -14.34
N ALA A 159 -5.06 2.77 -15.64
CA ALA A 159 -6.31 3.14 -16.31
C ALA A 159 -7.50 2.20 -15.97
N PRO A 160 -7.31 0.86 -15.84
CA PRO A 160 -8.35 -0.08 -15.40
C PRO A 160 -8.99 0.24 -14.05
N ASP A 161 -10.32 0.08 -13.99
CA ASP A 161 -11.06 0.11 -12.74
C ASP A 161 -10.83 -1.17 -11.91
N TRP A 162 -10.61 -1.02 -10.61
CA TRP A 162 -10.57 -2.15 -9.69
C TRP A 162 -12.00 -2.61 -9.34
N CYS A 163 -12.39 -3.80 -9.78
CA CYS A 163 -13.78 -4.26 -9.73
C CYS A 163 -14.18 -5.05 -8.48
N SER A 164 -13.37 -5.03 -7.43
CA SER A 164 -13.63 -5.77 -6.20
C SER A 164 -14.66 -5.06 -5.32
N HIS A 165 -15.68 -5.77 -4.82
CA HIS A 165 -16.65 -5.24 -3.85
C HIS A 165 -15.99 -4.80 -2.53
N THR A 166 -14.85 -5.40 -2.17
CA THR A 166 -14.08 -5.07 -0.97
C THR A 166 -12.64 -4.72 -1.32
N ASN A 167 -11.96 -3.97 -0.44
CA ASN A 167 -10.54 -3.66 -0.65
C ASN A 167 -9.62 -4.88 -0.47
N SER A 168 -10.05 -5.90 0.25
CA SER A 168 -9.39 -7.19 0.38
C SER A 168 -10.38 -8.25 0.87
N ARG A 169 -9.97 -9.52 0.82
CA ARG A 169 -10.75 -10.67 1.33
C ARG A 169 -10.60 -10.76 2.85
N ILE A 170 -11.10 -9.75 3.57
CA ILE A 170 -10.89 -9.57 5.02
C ILE A 170 -11.49 -10.69 5.87
N PHE A 171 -12.51 -11.40 5.39
CA PHE A 171 -13.16 -12.50 6.10
C PHE A 171 -12.50 -13.86 5.83
N LEU A 172 -11.79 -13.98 4.72
CA LEU A 172 -11.13 -15.22 4.32
C LEU A 172 -10.13 -15.76 5.38
N PRO A 173 -9.35 -14.92 6.11
CA PRO A 173 -8.56 -15.38 7.24
C PRO A 173 -9.36 -16.04 8.37
N ALA A 174 -10.57 -15.57 8.64
CA ALA A 174 -11.43 -16.17 9.66
C ALA A 174 -12.00 -17.51 9.16
N ILE A 175 -12.44 -17.59 7.91
CA ILE A 175 -12.90 -18.83 7.27
C ILE A 175 -11.81 -19.91 7.32
N ALA A 176 -10.58 -19.55 6.93
CA ALA A 176 -9.44 -20.48 6.97
C ALA A 176 -9.16 -21.03 8.38
N LYS A 177 -9.18 -20.15 9.40
CA LYS A 177 -9.00 -20.56 10.80
C LYS A 177 -10.13 -21.44 11.29
N LEU A 178 -11.37 -21.12 10.93
CA LEU A 178 -12.54 -21.92 11.29
C LEU A 178 -12.47 -23.32 10.65
N ARG A 179 -12.03 -23.44 9.39
CA ARG A 179 -11.79 -24.74 8.74
C ARG A 179 -10.77 -25.59 9.50
N GLU A 180 -9.69 -24.99 9.99
CA GLU A 180 -8.62 -25.68 10.73
C GLU A 180 -9.07 -26.17 12.13
N LEU A 181 -10.03 -25.47 12.75
CA LEU A 181 -10.52 -25.85 14.08
C LEU A 181 -11.34 -27.15 14.07
N HIS A 182 -11.94 -27.53 12.94
CA HIS A 182 -12.80 -28.71 12.81
C HIS A 182 -13.90 -28.79 13.91
N ASP A 183 -14.48 -27.65 14.28
CA ASP A 183 -15.51 -27.55 15.33
C ASP A 183 -16.92 -27.63 14.71
N ASP A 184 -17.59 -28.77 14.87
CA ASP A 184 -18.94 -29.02 14.36
C ASP A 184 -19.98 -28.01 14.89
N SER A 185 -19.76 -27.41 16.06
CA SER A 185 -20.67 -26.38 16.61
C SER A 185 -20.64 -25.07 15.82
N LEU A 186 -19.61 -24.88 14.98
CA LEU A 186 -19.43 -23.72 14.11
C LEU A 186 -19.74 -24.00 12.64
N ALA A 187 -20.23 -25.20 12.31
CA ALA A 187 -20.43 -25.66 10.93
C ALA A 187 -21.38 -24.76 10.13
N ASP A 188 -22.49 -24.32 10.73
CA ASP A 188 -23.46 -23.45 10.08
C ASP A 188 -22.89 -22.05 9.83
N GLN A 189 -22.16 -21.48 10.80
CA GLN A 189 -21.52 -20.17 10.65
C GLN A 189 -20.42 -20.22 9.59
N LEU A 190 -19.61 -21.29 9.58
CA LEU A 190 -18.59 -21.50 8.57
C LEU A 190 -19.21 -21.63 7.17
N SER A 191 -20.23 -22.47 7.02
CA SER A 191 -20.95 -22.66 5.75
C SER A 191 -21.51 -21.34 5.22
N LEU A 192 -22.17 -20.56 6.07
CA LEU A 192 -22.68 -19.24 5.69
C LEU A 192 -21.56 -18.28 5.26
N ALA A 193 -20.47 -18.20 6.04
CA ALA A 193 -19.34 -17.34 5.73
C ALA A 193 -18.68 -17.70 4.39
N GLU A 194 -18.50 -19.00 4.13
CA GLU A 194 -17.97 -19.50 2.86
C GLU A 194 -18.86 -19.16 1.67
N GLN A 195 -20.18 -19.36 1.81
CA GLN A 195 -21.13 -19.05 0.75
C GLN A 195 -21.12 -17.56 0.40
N LEU A 196 -21.09 -16.68 1.40
CA LEU A 196 -21.05 -15.23 1.20
C LEU A 196 -19.74 -14.78 0.54
N GLU A 197 -18.60 -15.29 1.01
CA GLU A 197 -17.27 -14.96 0.46
C GLU A 197 -17.12 -15.43 -1.00
N ARG A 198 -17.58 -16.65 -1.31
CA ARG A 198 -17.58 -17.21 -2.66
C ARG A 198 -18.51 -16.43 -3.59
N LYS A 199 -19.72 -16.12 -3.13
CA LYS A 199 -20.70 -15.35 -3.91
C LYS A 199 -20.15 -13.96 -4.27
N LEU A 200 -19.62 -13.22 -3.30
CA LEU A 200 -19.03 -11.90 -3.56
C LEU A 200 -17.87 -11.97 -4.57
N THR A 201 -17.00 -12.96 -4.42
CA THR A 201 -15.84 -13.14 -5.32
C THR A 201 -16.26 -13.60 -6.71
N LEU A 202 -17.32 -14.40 -6.83
CA LEU A 202 -17.94 -14.75 -8.11
C LEU A 202 -18.57 -13.53 -8.78
N ASP A 203 -19.28 -12.69 -8.02
CA ASP A 203 -19.87 -11.45 -8.54
C ASP A 203 -18.80 -10.47 -9.01
N ASP A 204 -17.64 -10.40 -8.33
CA ASP A 204 -16.45 -9.68 -8.80
C ASP A 204 -15.91 -10.24 -10.12
N LEU A 205 -15.78 -11.57 -10.23
CA LEU A 205 -15.24 -12.24 -11.41
C LEU A 205 -16.19 -12.14 -12.62
N ARG A 206 -17.50 -12.12 -12.40
CA ARG A 206 -18.54 -11.94 -13.42
C ARG A 206 -18.53 -10.55 -14.07
N GLN A 207 -17.88 -9.57 -13.44
CA GLN A 207 -17.56 -8.30 -14.09
C GLN A 207 -16.47 -8.44 -15.16
N GLN A 208 -15.98 -9.67 -15.37
CA GLN A 208 -15.00 -10.06 -16.38
C GLN A 208 -13.78 -9.15 -16.36
N PRO A 209 -13.01 -9.06 -15.26
CA PRO A 209 -11.75 -8.33 -15.29
C PRO A 209 -10.83 -8.87 -16.41
N ALA A 210 -10.08 -8.01 -17.10
CA ALA A 210 -9.06 -8.48 -18.04
C ALA A 210 -7.90 -9.18 -17.33
N VAL A 211 -7.58 -8.72 -16.11
CA VAL A 211 -6.50 -9.25 -15.29
C VAL A 211 -7.00 -9.57 -13.88
N VAL A 212 -6.70 -10.77 -13.40
CA VAL A 212 -6.84 -11.15 -11.99
C VAL A 212 -5.46 -11.33 -11.37
N LEU A 213 -5.20 -10.59 -10.30
CA LEU A 213 -4.01 -10.71 -9.47
C LEU A 213 -4.36 -11.55 -8.24
N LEU A 214 -3.69 -12.68 -8.05
CA LEU A 214 -3.91 -13.58 -6.93
C LEU A 214 -2.68 -13.60 -6.02
N ASP A 215 -2.88 -13.31 -4.74
CA ASP A 215 -1.84 -13.38 -3.72
C ASP A 215 -1.45 -14.83 -3.42
N ALA A 216 -0.30 -15.21 -3.93
CA ALA A 216 0.32 -16.51 -3.69
C ALA A 216 1.47 -16.42 -2.67
N ALA A 217 1.54 -15.33 -1.88
CA ALA A 217 2.54 -15.21 -0.86
C ALA A 217 2.43 -16.39 0.14
N PRO A 218 3.56 -16.99 0.52
CA PRO A 218 3.61 -18.03 1.54
C PRO A 218 3.14 -17.52 2.90
N ILE A 219 3.25 -16.22 3.15
CA ILE A 219 2.76 -15.58 4.37
C ILE A 219 1.79 -14.48 4.00
N LYS A 220 0.53 -14.67 4.38
CA LYS A 220 -0.59 -13.81 4.01
C LYS A 220 -1.02 -12.95 5.20
N HIS A 221 -1.55 -11.77 4.93
CA HIS A 221 -2.05 -10.88 5.98
C HIS A 221 -3.15 -11.56 6.79
N ALA A 222 -3.10 -11.44 8.12
CA ALA A 222 -3.99 -12.08 9.12
C ALA A 222 -4.00 -13.63 9.17
N LEU A 223 -3.40 -14.31 8.19
CA LEU A 223 -3.17 -15.75 8.14
C LEU A 223 -1.78 -16.18 8.64
N GLY A 224 -0.79 -15.29 8.55
CA GLY A 224 0.58 -15.65 8.91
C GLY A 224 1.09 -16.78 8.03
N ARG A 225 1.70 -17.80 8.63
CA ARG A 225 2.25 -19.00 7.95
C ARG A 225 1.22 -20.11 7.69
N MET A 226 -0.05 -19.89 8.01
CA MET A 226 -1.09 -20.88 7.74
C MET A 226 -1.15 -21.19 6.24
N PRO A 227 -1.00 -22.47 5.83
CA PRO A 227 -1.12 -22.84 4.43
C PRO A 227 -2.56 -22.64 3.98
N PHE A 228 -2.77 -21.74 3.03
CA PHE A 228 -4.08 -21.48 2.44
C PHE A 228 -3.94 -21.15 0.97
N ASP A 229 -4.51 -22.01 0.12
CA ASP A 229 -4.62 -21.79 -1.32
C ASP A 229 -5.98 -21.16 -1.65
N MET A 230 -5.93 -19.84 -1.85
CA MET A 230 -7.10 -19.03 -2.15
C MET A 230 -7.78 -19.43 -3.46
N LEU A 231 -7.04 -19.87 -4.47
CA LEU A 231 -7.66 -20.29 -5.73
C LEU A 231 -8.39 -21.61 -5.56
N SER A 232 -7.74 -22.59 -4.91
CA SER A 232 -8.37 -23.88 -4.62
C SER A 232 -9.66 -23.71 -3.83
N PHE A 233 -9.68 -22.83 -2.82
CA PHE A 233 -10.89 -22.49 -2.05
C PHE A 233 -12.07 -22.01 -2.91
N TYR A 234 -11.82 -21.15 -3.90
CA TYR A 234 -12.86 -20.64 -4.79
C TYR A 234 -13.25 -21.64 -5.88
N LEU A 235 -12.33 -22.49 -6.34
CA LEU A 235 -12.59 -23.54 -7.33
C LEU A 235 -13.48 -24.67 -6.80
N GLU A 236 -13.68 -24.77 -5.48
CA GLU A 236 -14.70 -25.64 -4.87
C GLU A 236 -16.13 -25.29 -5.35
N GLU A 237 -16.38 -24.05 -5.79
CA GLU A 237 -17.67 -23.61 -6.32
C GLU A 237 -17.73 -23.78 -7.84
N GLN A 238 -18.66 -24.61 -8.34
CA GLN A 238 -18.76 -24.94 -9.76
C GLN A 238 -18.97 -23.71 -10.65
N GLN A 239 -19.76 -22.73 -10.19
CA GLN A 239 -20.00 -21.51 -10.95
C GLN A 239 -18.74 -20.65 -11.07
N PHE A 240 -17.92 -20.59 -10.01
CA PHE A 240 -16.64 -19.89 -10.04
C PHE A 240 -15.66 -20.60 -10.97
N ALA A 241 -15.56 -21.93 -10.89
CA ALA A 241 -14.69 -22.70 -11.78
C ALA A 241 -15.04 -22.50 -13.26
N ALA A 242 -16.35 -22.42 -13.59
CA ALA A 242 -16.81 -22.13 -14.95
C ALA A 242 -16.36 -20.75 -15.44
N GLU A 243 -16.53 -19.70 -14.64
CA GLU A 243 -16.05 -18.35 -15.00
C GLU A 243 -14.52 -18.27 -15.07
N TRP A 244 -13.83 -18.94 -14.13
CA TRP A 244 -12.36 -18.97 -14.07
C TRP A 244 -11.71 -19.65 -15.27
N SER A 245 -12.40 -20.58 -15.93
CA SER A 245 -11.90 -21.29 -17.12
C SER A 245 -11.55 -20.37 -18.31
N ARG A 246 -12.09 -19.14 -18.32
CA ARG A 246 -11.80 -18.11 -19.33
C ARG A 246 -10.46 -17.41 -19.12
N TYR A 247 -9.77 -17.71 -18.04
CA TYR A 247 -8.50 -17.09 -17.68
C TYR A 247 -7.36 -18.07 -17.89
N ARG A 248 -6.23 -17.55 -18.33
CA ARG A 248 -4.97 -18.29 -18.40
C ARG A 248 -3.95 -17.66 -17.47
N GLU A 249 -3.11 -18.48 -16.87
CA GLU A 249 -2.00 -17.98 -16.07
C GLU A 249 -0.94 -17.34 -16.99
N ALA A 250 -0.43 -16.19 -16.57
CA ALA A 250 0.67 -15.46 -17.18
C ALA A 250 1.90 -15.53 -16.26
N ALA A 251 3.00 -14.88 -16.67
CA ALA A 251 4.20 -14.83 -15.83
C ALA A 251 3.87 -14.15 -14.48
N PRO A 252 4.26 -14.74 -13.34
CA PRO A 252 4.02 -14.15 -12.03
C PRO A 252 4.83 -12.86 -11.85
N ILE A 253 4.33 -11.96 -11.00
CA ILE A 253 5.00 -10.70 -10.65
C ILE A 253 5.20 -10.68 -9.13
N GLY A 254 6.43 -10.89 -8.68
CA GLY A 254 6.72 -11.02 -7.24
C GLY A 254 5.94 -12.18 -6.61
N PRO A 255 5.21 -11.98 -5.51
CA PRO A 255 4.41 -13.02 -4.87
C PRO A 255 3.02 -13.23 -5.52
N TYR A 256 2.71 -12.52 -6.61
CA TYR A 256 1.39 -12.57 -7.24
C TYR A 256 1.39 -13.50 -8.44
N ARG A 257 0.45 -14.46 -8.43
CA ARG A 257 0.04 -15.17 -9.65
C ARG A 257 -0.82 -14.22 -10.48
N VAL A 258 -0.57 -14.20 -11.78
CA VAL A 258 -1.24 -13.29 -12.70
C VAL A 258 -2.08 -14.12 -13.65
N PHE A 259 -3.35 -13.80 -13.77
CA PHE A 259 -4.26 -14.44 -14.71
C PHE A 259 -4.81 -13.41 -15.67
N VAL A 260 -4.79 -13.73 -16.95
CA VAL A 260 -5.27 -12.86 -18.02
C VAL A 260 -6.43 -13.55 -18.72
N ARG A 261 -7.50 -12.81 -18.98
CA ARG A 261 -8.66 -13.29 -19.75
C ARG A 261 -8.21 -13.66 -21.17
N GLN A 262 -8.58 -14.85 -21.64
CA GLN A 262 -8.05 -15.44 -22.88
C GLN A 262 -8.31 -14.58 -24.13
N SER A 263 -9.43 -13.84 -24.19
CA SER A 263 -9.75 -12.93 -25.30
C SER A 263 -8.71 -11.82 -25.47
N ASP A 264 -8.11 -11.36 -24.38
CA ASP A 264 -7.31 -10.13 -24.36
C ASP A 264 -5.83 -10.41 -24.67
N ASP A 265 -5.39 -11.65 -24.48
CA ASP A 265 -4.05 -12.08 -24.88
C ASP A 265 -3.81 -11.91 -26.38
N THR A 266 -4.86 -12.11 -27.18
CA THR A 266 -4.78 -11.94 -28.63
C THR A 266 -4.51 -10.48 -29.02
N ILE A 267 -5.02 -9.54 -28.23
CA ILE A 267 -4.82 -8.10 -28.43
C ILE A 267 -3.40 -7.72 -28.00
N ALA A 268 -2.95 -8.18 -26.83
CA ALA A 268 -1.63 -7.85 -26.31
C ALA A 268 -0.46 -8.35 -27.17
N ARG A 269 -0.64 -9.42 -27.97
CA ARG A 269 0.38 -9.92 -28.90
C ARG A 269 0.49 -9.13 -30.21
N ARG A 270 -0.50 -8.28 -30.53
CA ARG A 270 -0.53 -7.48 -31.76
C ARG A 270 0.11 -6.11 -31.59
N ASN A 271 0.28 -5.65 -30.35
CA ASN A 271 0.88 -4.37 -29.97
C ASN A 271 2.31 -4.59 -29.46
#